data_AF-A0A2P4PV90-F1
#
_entry.id   AF-A0A2P4PV90-F1
#
_cell.length_a   1.000
_cell.length_b   1.000
_cell.length_c   1.000
_cell.angle_alpha   90.00
_cell.angle_beta   90.00
_cell.angle_gamma   90.00
#
_symmetry.space_group_name_H-M   'P 1'
#
loop_
_entity.id
_entity.type
_entity.pdbx_description
1 polymer ?
#
loop_
_entity_poly.entity_id
_entity_poly.type
_entity_poly.pdbx_seq_one_letter_code
_entity_poly.pdbx_strand_id
1 'polypeptide(L)'
;MFREIVQLIFESLDESNFCAIYYAKLCCRMIERVDPKIISLKKFGNEFPKGGRLFKKYLIGRCENDFKNGSWKVNIEFPLNKKGEPDLMSYEYYAAAKIRRQGLGLISFIGELFKSKIIAKRDIYECIEKFLELPEEVEMESLCRLMNIVGKQLDHHIESNKRDQKMESYFEQMEELSTSPNLSIRIKFLLMNVIDLRNNAWEPRESRKRNI
;
A
#
# COMPACT_ATOMS: atom_id res chain seq x y z
N MET A 1 23.15 -2.72 9.80
CA MET A 1 22.09 -2.76 10.83
C MET A 1 20.74 -2.15 10.41
N PHE A 2 20.43 -0.83 10.50
CA PHE A 2 19.06 -0.37 10.20
C PHE A 2 18.58 -0.65 8.77
N ARG A 3 19.48 -0.58 7.79
CA ARG A 3 19.18 -0.94 6.40
C ARG A 3 18.79 -2.42 6.27
N GLU A 4 19.52 -3.30 6.95
CA GLU A 4 19.23 -4.75 6.95
C GLU A 4 17.90 -5.04 7.64
N ILE A 5 17.61 -4.38 8.77
CA ILE A 5 16.32 -4.55 9.46
C ILE A 5 15.16 -4.14 8.55
N VAL A 6 15.27 -2.98 7.88
CA VAL A 6 14.26 -2.53 6.92
C VAL A 6 14.15 -3.52 5.75
N GLN A 7 15.26 -4.01 5.22
CA GLN A 7 15.26 -5.01 4.15
C GLN A 7 14.55 -6.30 4.56
N LEU A 8 14.87 -6.85 5.74
CA LEU A 8 14.25 -8.06 6.26
C LEU A 8 12.75 -7.90 6.48
N ILE A 9 12.30 -6.73 6.96
CA ILE A 9 10.87 -6.43 7.10
C ILE A 9 10.18 -6.53 5.73
N PHE A 10 10.75 -5.91 4.70
CA PHE A 10 10.17 -5.88 3.35
C PHE A 10 10.18 -7.26 2.67
N GLU A 11 11.26 -8.04 2.84
CA GLU A 11 11.36 -9.40 2.31
C GLU A 11 10.37 -10.36 2.98
N SER A 12 10.02 -10.07 4.24
CA SER A 12 9.09 -10.86 5.06
C SER A 12 7.64 -10.39 4.94
N LEU A 13 7.35 -9.39 4.09
CA LEU A 13 5.97 -8.99 3.80
C LEU A 13 5.29 -10.08 2.98
N ASP A 14 4.06 -10.39 3.33
CA ASP A 14 3.20 -11.30 2.60
C ASP A 14 1.82 -10.66 2.39
N GLU A 15 0.92 -11.40 1.74
CA GLU A 15 -0.44 -10.94 1.50
C GLU A 15 -1.31 -10.90 2.77
N SER A 16 -0.79 -11.35 3.92
CA SER A 16 -1.53 -11.34 5.17
C SER A 16 -1.60 -9.93 5.73
N ASN A 17 -2.83 -9.42 5.90
CA ASN A 17 -3.06 -8.12 6.54
C ASN A 17 -2.44 -8.04 7.95
N PHE A 18 -2.31 -9.17 8.63
CA PHE A 18 -1.67 -9.23 9.95
C PHE A 18 -0.20 -8.85 9.90
N CYS A 19 0.55 -9.35 8.92
CA CYS A 19 1.99 -9.06 8.80
C CYS A 19 2.22 -7.55 8.65
N ALA A 20 1.48 -6.89 7.76
CA ALA A 20 1.54 -5.44 7.59
C ALA A 20 1.31 -4.69 8.92
N ILE A 21 0.28 -5.07 9.69
CA ILE A 21 -0.04 -4.44 10.99
C ILE A 21 1.10 -4.65 12.00
N TYR A 22 1.61 -5.88 12.14
CA TYR A 22 2.65 -6.19 13.12
C TYR A 22 3.99 -5.52 12.76
N TYR A 23 4.37 -5.53 11.49
CA TYR A 23 5.57 -4.84 11.05
C TYR A 23 5.45 -3.32 11.19
N ALA A 24 4.27 -2.73 10.94
CA ALA A 24 4.06 -1.30 11.16
C ALA A 24 4.22 -0.93 12.65
N LYS A 25 3.64 -1.75 13.55
CA LYS A 25 3.83 -1.60 15.00
C LYS A 25 5.28 -1.76 15.42
N LEU A 26 6.00 -2.72 14.83
CA LEU A 26 7.45 -2.89 15.07
C LEU A 26 8.20 -1.62 14.64
N CYS A 27 7.92 -1.09 13.46
CA CYS A 27 8.52 0.16 12.99
C CYS A 27 8.24 1.33 13.96
N CYS A 28 7.02 1.47 14.49
CA CYS A 28 6.72 2.46 15.53
C CYS A 28 7.62 2.28 16.76
N ARG A 29 7.69 1.06 17.29
CA ARG A 29 8.51 0.76 18.48
C ARG A 29 9.99 1.00 18.23
N MET A 30 10.48 0.71 17.03
CA MET A 30 11.86 1.03 16.65
C MET A 30 12.08 2.55 16.59
N ILE A 31 11.16 3.33 16.02
CA ILE A 31 11.27 4.78 16.01
C ILE A 31 11.26 5.36 17.44
N GLU A 32 10.52 4.77 18.37
CA GLU A 32 10.43 5.24 19.75
C GLU A 32 11.61 4.83 20.63
N ARG A 33 12.13 3.60 20.46
CA ARG A 33 13.05 2.97 21.43
C ARG A 33 14.51 2.90 20.96
N VAL A 34 14.79 3.19 19.69
CA VAL A 34 16.17 3.16 19.20
C VAL A 34 17.02 4.22 19.93
N ASP A 35 18.18 3.78 20.41
CA ASP A 35 19.10 4.62 21.18
C ASP A 35 19.49 5.90 20.39
N PRO A 36 19.27 7.10 20.96
CA PRO A 36 19.68 8.37 20.38
C PRO A 36 21.18 8.48 20.07
N LYS A 37 22.02 7.65 20.69
CA LYS A 37 23.46 7.57 20.42
C LYS A 37 23.80 7.00 19.04
N ILE A 38 22.85 6.33 18.38
CA ILE A 38 23.05 5.81 17.03
C ILE A 38 22.91 6.97 16.04
N ILE A 39 24.03 7.41 15.46
CA ILE A 39 24.09 8.54 14.52
C ILE A 39 24.38 8.01 13.12
N SER A 40 23.77 8.63 12.11
CA SER A 40 24.05 8.30 10.72
C SER A 40 25.51 8.62 10.35
N LEU A 41 26.18 7.71 9.67
CA LEU A 41 27.47 7.99 9.02
C LEU A 41 27.31 8.87 7.77
N LYS A 42 26.10 8.95 7.20
CA LYS A 42 25.77 9.76 6.02
C LYS A 42 24.95 10.98 6.40
N LYS A 43 25.32 12.13 5.86
CA LYS A 43 24.55 13.38 6.00
C LYS A 43 23.26 13.27 5.16
N PHE A 44 22.12 13.60 5.75
CA PHE A 44 20.84 13.69 5.03
C PHE A 44 20.42 15.16 5.00
N GLY A 45 20.70 15.84 3.89
CA GLY A 45 20.59 17.30 3.83
C GLY A 45 21.67 17.96 4.70
N ASN A 46 21.25 18.81 5.65
CA ASN A 46 22.18 19.49 6.56
C ASN A 46 22.36 18.82 7.94
N GLU A 47 21.69 17.71 8.20
CA GLU A 47 21.71 17.06 9.53
C GLU A 47 22.22 15.61 9.47
N PHE A 48 22.77 15.16 10.59
CA PHE A 48 23.01 13.76 10.88
C PHE A 48 21.83 13.24 11.71
N PRO A 49 20.87 12.51 11.09
CA PRO A 49 19.75 11.98 11.83
C PRO A 49 20.25 10.97 12.87
N LYS A 50 19.61 11.01 14.05
CA LYS A 50 19.98 10.20 15.21
C LYS A 50 18.81 9.34 15.67
N GLY A 51 19.11 8.19 16.25
CA GLY A 51 18.18 7.25 16.84
C GLY A 51 16.98 6.92 15.94
N GLY A 52 15.77 7.02 16.49
CA GLY A 52 14.52 6.77 15.77
C GLY A 52 14.29 7.62 14.51
N ARG A 53 14.79 8.87 14.47
CA ARG A 53 14.68 9.73 13.27
C ARG A 53 15.49 9.18 12.11
N LEU A 54 16.61 8.51 12.40
CA LEU A 54 17.42 7.83 11.39
C LEU A 54 16.69 6.62 10.83
N PHE A 55 16.11 5.79 11.70
CA PHE A 55 15.32 4.65 11.27
C PHE A 55 14.14 5.08 10.40
N LYS A 56 13.40 6.13 10.82
CA LYS A 56 12.29 6.70 10.03
C LYS A 56 12.74 7.13 8.62
N LYS A 57 13.89 7.80 8.49
CA LYS A 57 14.43 8.20 7.17
C LYS A 57 14.77 6.99 6.29
N TYR A 58 15.36 5.94 6.87
CA TYR A 58 15.65 4.71 6.11
C TYR A 58 14.38 4.00 5.66
N LEU A 59 13.38 3.94 6.52
CA LEU A 59 12.08 3.33 6.21
C LEU A 59 11.37 4.07 5.07
N ILE A 60 11.26 5.39 5.16
CA ILE A 60 10.64 6.22 4.12
C ILE A 60 11.43 6.13 2.81
N GLY A 61 12.75 6.27 2.86
CA GLY A 61 13.59 6.17 1.66
C GLY A 61 13.48 4.81 0.97
N ARG A 62 13.27 3.73 1.73
CA ARG A 62 12.99 2.40 1.15
C ARG A 62 11.59 2.34 0.53
N CYS A 63 10.56 2.84 1.22
CA CYS A 63 9.20 2.92 0.67
C CYS A 63 9.18 3.68 -0.66
N GLU A 64 9.82 4.86 -0.70
CA GLU A 64 9.91 5.68 -1.91
C GLU A 64 10.66 4.97 -3.04
N ASN A 65 11.77 4.29 -2.73
CA ASN A 65 12.55 3.54 -3.71
C ASN A 65 11.73 2.38 -4.30
N ASP A 66 11.10 1.58 -3.44
CA ASP A 66 10.32 0.42 -3.87
C ASP A 66 9.04 0.88 -4.60
N PHE A 67 8.52 2.05 -4.26
CA PHE A 67 7.41 2.68 -4.97
C PHE A 67 7.81 3.22 -6.34
N LYS A 68 8.95 3.91 -6.46
CA LYS A 68 9.46 4.44 -7.73
C LYS A 68 9.94 3.36 -8.69
N ASN A 69 10.58 2.32 -8.16
CA ASN A 69 11.09 1.21 -8.97
C ASN A 69 9.99 0.24 -9.39
N GLY A 70 8.72 0.49 -9.00
CA GLY A 70 7.62 -0.39 -9.33
C GLY A 70 7.75 -1.77 -8.68
N SER A 71 8.41 -1.89 -7.52
CA SER A 71 8.52 -3.18 -6.81
C SER A 71 7.18 -3.69 -6.27
N TRP A 72 6.14 -2.84 -6.32
CA TRP A 72 4.74 -3.20 -6.13
C TRP A 72 4.04 -3.65 -7.41
N LYS A 73 4.58 -3.34 -8.60
CA LYS A 73 4.02 -3.75 -9.88
C LYS A 73 4.20 -5.25 -10.01
N VAL A 74 3.09 -5.96 -9.89
CA VAL A 74 3.07 -7.41 -10.07
C VAL A 74 2.56 -7.79 -11.45
N ASN A 75 3.11 -7.18 -12.50
CA ASN A 75 2.99 -7.72 -13.85
C ASN A 75 3.99 -8.85 -14.01
N ILE A 76 3.71 -9.96 -13.34
CA ILE A 76 4.49 -11.18 -13.49
C ILE A 76 3.64 -12.14 -14.31
N GLU A 77 4.07 -12.34 -15.54
CA GLU A 77 3.52 -13.40 -16.38
C GLU A 77 3.73 -14.72 -15.66
N PHE A 78 2.63 -15.39 -15.34
CA PHE A 78 2.70 -16.73 -14.79
C PHE A 78 3.12 -17.68 -15.92
N PRO A 79 4.10 -18.56 -15.70
CA PRO A 79 4.53 -19.51 -16.71
C PRO A 79 3.34 -20.40 -17.07
N LEU A 80 3.17 -20.66 -18.37
CA LEU A 80 2.11 -21.52 -18.89
C LEU A 80 2.67 -22.91 -19.19
N ASN A 81 1.87 -23.93 -18.89
CA ASN A 81 2.14 -25.30 -19.29
C ASN A 81 1.90 -25.49 -20.80
N LYS A 82 2.18 -26.70 -21.31
CA LYS A 82 1.97 -27.05 -22.73
C LYS A 82 0.51 -26.92 -23.22
N LYS A 83 -0.45 -26.76 -22.32
CA LYS A 83 -1.88 -26.57 -22.62
C LYS A 83 -2.31 -25.10 -22.57
N GLY A 84 -1.38 -24.17 -22.30
CA GLY A 84 -1.69 -22.75 -22.15
C GLY A 84 -2.35 -22.39 -20.81
N GLU A 85 -2.30 -23.29 -19.82
CA GLU A 85 -2.79 -23.03 -18.45
C GLU A 85 -1.62 -22.72 -17.53
N PRO A 86 -1.80 -21.98 -16.41
CA PRO A 86 -0.71 -21.71 -15.46
C PRO A 86 -0.03 -23.01 -14.99
N ASP A 87 1.30 -23.08 -15.11
CA ASP A 87 2.10 -24.20 -14.63
C ASP A 87 2.31 -24.09 -13.12
N LEU A 88 1.27 -24.47 -12.38
CA LEU A 88 1.19 -24.45 -10.93
C LEU A 88 2.32 -25.21 -10.21
N MET A 89 3.02 -26.11 -10.91
CA MET A 89 4.07 -26.95 -10.33
C MET A 89 5.48 -26.43 -10.64
N SER A 90 5.61 -25.42 -11.50
CA SER A 90 6.90 -24.84 -11.83
C SER A 90 7.47 -23.97 -10.70
N TYR A 91 8.79 -24.03 -10.50
CA TYR A 91 9.50 -23.13 -9.59
C TYR A 91 9.25 -21.66 -9.95
N GLU A 92 9.19 -21.34 -11.24
CA GLU A 92 8.91 -20.01 -11.77
C GLU A 92 7.53 -19.50 -11.35
N TYR A 93 6.50 -20.35 -11.36
CA TYR A 93 5.17 -19.99 -10.86
C TYR A 93 5.18 -19.64 -9.37
N TYR A 94 5.85 -20.46 -8.55
CA TYR A 94 5.96 -20.18 -7.12
C TYR A 94 6.75 -18.90 -6.84
N ALA A 95 7.81 -18.62 -7.61
CA ALA A 95 8.57 -17.38 -7.52
C ALA A 95 7.70 -16.17 -7.90
N ALA A 96 6.97 -16.25 -9.01
CA ALA A 96 6.03 -15.23 -9.47
C ALA A 96 4.93 -14.95 -8.43
N ALA A 97 4.29 -16.01 -7.92
CA ALA A 97 3.26 -15.91 -6.89
C ALA A 97 3.79 -15.29 -5.59
N LYS A 98 5.03 -15.62 -5.20
CA LYS A 98 5.68 -15.04 -4.01
C LYS A 98 5.88 -13.53 -4.17
N ILE A 99 6.42 -13.09 -5.31
CA ILE A 99 6.63 -11.66 -5.58
C ILE A 99 5.27 -10.93 -5.64
N ARG A 100 4.23 -11.56 -6.19
CA ARG A 100 2.85 -11.03 -6.16
C ARG A 100 2.37 -10.73 -4.75
N ARG A 101 2.48 -11.72 -3.87
CA ARG A 101 2.07 -11.59 -2.47
C ARG A 101 2.88 -10.52 -1.74
N GLN A 102 4.18 -10.44 -2.02
CA GLN A 102 5.05 -9.40 -1.46
C GLN A 102 4.64 -7.99 -1.93
N GLY A 103 4.29 -7.82 -3.21
CA GLY A 103 3.80 -6.55 -3.76
C GLY A 103 2.52 -6.07 -3.06
N LEU A 104 1.51 -6.95 -2.94
CA LEU A 104 0.26 -6.64 -2.23
C LEU A 104 0.48 -6.41 -0.72
N GLY A 105 1.42 -7.14 -0.13
CA GLY A 105 1.86 -6.95 1.25
C GLY A 105 2.49 -5.58 1.47
N LEU A 106 3.31 -5.11 0.53
CA LEU A 106 3.91 -3.78 0.55
C LEU A 106 2.85 -2.68 0.55
N ILE A 107 1.82 -2.78 -0.29
CA ILE A 107 0.72 -1.80 -0.32
C ILE A 107 -0.01 -1.76 1.03
N SER A 108 -0.28 -2.93 1.61
CA SER A 108 -0.91 -3.04 2.92
C SER A 108 -0.04 -2.43 4.01
N PHE A 109 1.27 -2.69 3.96
CA PHE A 109 2.25 -2.18 4.91
C PHE A 109 2.36 -0.66 4.83
N ILE A 110 2.42 -0.07 3.63
CA ILE A 110 2.40 1.37 3.41
C ILE A 110 1.14 1.98 4.04
N GLY A 111 -0.04 1.39 3.81
CA GLY A 111 -1.28 1.84 4.43
C GLY A 111 -1.24 1.81 5.97
N GLU A 112 -0.67 0.77 6.57
CA GLU A 112 -0.52 0.67 8.03
C GLU A 112 0.54 1.63 8.59
N LEU A 113 1.61 1.94 7.84
CA LEU A 113 2.56 3.01 8.20
C LEU A 113 1.88 4.38 8.20
N PHE A 114 0.94 4.63 7.30
CA PHE A 114 0.16 5.87 7.27
C PHE A 114 -0.76 5.97 8.49
N LYS A 115 -1.49 4.90 8.81
CA LYS A 115 -2.32 4.83 10.03
C LYS A 115 -1.51 5.09 11.30
N SER A 116 -0.25 4.68 11.28
CA SER A 116 0.70 4.87 12.38
C SER A 116 1.38 6.25 12.39
N LYS A 117 1.00 7.17 11.50
CA LYS A 117 1.56 8.53 11.33
C LYS A 117 3.07 8.54 11.04
N ILE A 118 3.59 7.44 10.48
CA ILE A 118 5.00 7.34 10.07
C ILE A 118 5.19 8.06 8.73
N ILE A 119 4.38 7.74 7.73
CA ILE A 119 4.39 8.38 6.42
C ILE A 119 3.33 9.48 6.32
N ALA A 120 3.50 10.43 5.40
CA ALA A 120 2.62 11.58 5.27
C ALA A 120 1.47 11.33 4.28
N LYS A 121 0.39 12.12 4.37
CA LYS A 121 -0.72 12.09 3.38
C LYS A 121 -0.21 12.28 1.95
N ARG A 122 0.83 13.11 1.76
CA ARG A 122 1.42 13.37 0.43
C ARG A 122 1.89 12.09 -0.24
N ASP A 123 2.58 11.22 0.50
CA ASP A 123 3.15 9.98 -0.04
C ASP A 123 2.03 9.03 -0.50
N ILE A 124 0.92 9.00 0.26
CA ILE A 124 -0.27 8.22 -0.10
C ILE A 124 -0.98 8.77 -1.34
N TYR A 125 -1.13 10.09 -1.47
CA TYR A 125 -1.72 10.68 -2.67
C TYR A 125 -0.87 10.39 -3.91
N GLU A 126 0.46 10.49 -3.81
CA GLU A 126 1.35 10.07 -4.90
C GLU A 126 1.16 8.58 -5.24
N CYS A 127 0.86 7.74 -4.23
CA CYS A 127 0.57 6.35 -4.50
C CYS A 127 -0.71 6.13 -5.31
N ILE A 128 -1.80 6.81 -4.91
CA ILE A 128 -3.09 6.73 -5.58
C ILE A 128 -2.99 7.25 -7.02
N GLU A 129 -2.33 8.40 -7.22
CA GLU A 129 -2.13 9.02 -8.54
C GLU A 129 -1.43 8.05 -9.49
N LYS A 130 -0.36 7.37 -9.07
CA LYS A 130 0.35 6.40 -9.93
C LYS A 130 -0.48 5.16 -10.26
N PHE A 131 -1.37 4.71 -9.38
CA PHE A 131 -2.27 3.60 -9.71
C PHE A 131 -3.32 4.03 -10.74
N LEU A 132 -3.84 5.24 -10.63
CA LEU A 132 -4.83 5.77 -11.57
C LEU A 132 -4.22 6.10 -12.95
N GLU A 133 -2.95 6.49 -13.00
CA GLU A 133 -2.20 6.68 -14.27
C GLU A 133 -2.05 5.39 -15.09
N LEU A 134 -2.07 4.22 -14.43
CA LEU A 134 -1.89 2.91 -15.05
C LEU A 134 -3.05 1.98 -14.64
N PRO A 135 -4.24 2.10 -15.27
CA PRO A 135 -5.43 1.36 -14.85
C PRO A 135 -5.43 -0.10 -15.32
N GLU A 136 -4.38 -0.85 -14.98
CA GLU A 136 -4.29 -2.30 -15.17
C GLU A 136 -4.83 -3.06 -13.95
N GLU A 137 -5.11 -4.36 -14.10
CA GLU A 137 -5.80 -5.12 -13.05
C GLU A 137 -5.07 -5.13 -11.70
N VAL A 138 -3.75 -5.19 -11.73
CA VAL A 138 -2.90 -5.30 -10.54
C VAL A 138 -2.88 -3.96 -9.78
N GLU A 139 -2.79 -2.86 -10.51
CA GLU A 139 -2.84 -1.49 -10.03
C GLU A 139 -4.19 -1.18 -9.41
N MET A 140 -5.29 -1.60 -10.07
CA MET A 140 -6.64 -1.41 -9.53
C MET A 140 -6.89 -2.24 -8.28
N GLU A 141 -6.40 -3.48 -8.24
CA GLU A 141 -6.45 -4.31 -7.03
C GLU A 141 -5.66 -3.67 -5.87
N SER A 142 -4.47 -3.15 -6.17
CA SER A 142 -3.61 -2.43 -5.22
C SER A 142 -4.26 -1.15 -4.71
N LEU A 143 -4.86 -0.35 -5.60
CA LEU A 143 -5.62 0.86 -5.26
C LEU A 143 -6.78 0.53 -4.32
N CYS A 144 -7.61 -0.46 -4.68
CA CYS A 144 -8.73 -0.87 -3.84
C CYS A 144 -8.27 -1.30 -2.45
N ARG A 145 -7.17 -2.06 -2.37
CA ARG A 145 -6.59 -2.52 -1.11
C ARG A 145 -6.07 -1.37 -0.27
N LEU A 146 -5.37 -0.42 -0.88
CA LEU A 146 -4.88 0.77 -0.19
C LEU A 146 -6.05 1.58 0.37
N MET A 147 -7.06 1.88 -0.46
CA MET A 147 -8.23 2.68 -0.09
C MET A 147 -9.02 2.06 1.07
N ASN A 148 -9.14 0.74 1.14
CA ASN A 148 -9.76 0.06 2.29
C ASN A 148 -9.04 0.33 3.62
N ILE A 149 -7.72 0.56 3.59
CA ILE A 149 -6.90 0.78 4.79
C ILE A 149 -6.86 2.27 5.16
N VAL A 150 -6.58 3.14 4.19
CA VAL A 150 -6.29 4.57 4.43
C VAL A 150 -7.48 5.48 4.16
N GLY A 151 -8.48 5.02 3.41
CA GLY A 151 -9.55 5.84 2.85
C GLY A 151 -10.28 6.67 3.88
N LYS A 152 -10.74 6.05 4.98
CA LYS A 152 -11.39 6.76 6.09
C LYS A 152 -10.55 7.91 6.65
N GLN A 153 -9.24 7.74 6.79
CA GLN A 153 -8.35 8.77 7.34
C GLN A 153 -7.97 9.84 6.31
N LEU A 154 -7.93 9.48 5.03
CA LEU A 154 -7.73 10.43 3.94
C LEU A 154 -8.95 11.34 3.79
N ASP A 155 -10.14 10.74 3.82
CA ASP A 155 -11.46 11.34 3.54
C ASP A 155 -12.11 12.02 4.76
N HIS A 156 -11.33 12.35 5.80
CA HIS A 156 -11.83 13.18 6.90
C HIS A 156 -12.13 14.60 6.40
N HIS A 157 -13.42 14.86 6.19
CA HIS A 157 -14.05 16.18 6.01
C HIS A 157 -13.89 17.03 7.27
N ILE A 158 -12.74 17.67 7.47
CA ILE A 158 -12.63 18.79 8.42
C ILE A 158 -11.73 19.86 7.81
N GLU A 159 -12.38 20.94 7.33
CA GLU A 159 -11.93 22.34 7.36
C GLU A 159 -11.03 22.94 6.26
N SER A 160 -10.89 22.37 5.06
CA SER A 160 -10.41 23.24 3.97
C SER A 160 -10.90 22.87 2.58
N ASN A 161 -11.68 23.79 2.00
CA ASN A 161 -12.35 23.82 0.69
C ASN A 161 -11.49 23.47 -0.55
N LYS A 162 -10.27 22.93 -0.39
CA LYS A 162 -9.34 22.57 -1.48
C LYS A 162 -8.86 21.12 -1.46
N ARG A 163 -8.99 20.37 -0.35
CA ARG A 163 -8.47 18.99 -0.27
C ARG A 163 -9.52 17.91 -0.59
N ASP A 164 -10.79 18.25 -0.45
CA ASP A 164 -11.91 17.37 -0.82
C ASP A 164 -11.95 17.12 -2.34
N GLN A 165 -11.50 18.09 -3.15
CA GLN A 165 -11.46 17.98 -4.62
C GLN A 165 -10.57 16.84 -5.13
N LYS A 166 -9.47 16.51 -4.44
CA LYS A 166 -8.59 15.42 -4.87
C LYS A 166 -9.24 14.05 -4.67
N MET A 167 -9.82 13.82 -3.49
CA MET A 167 -10.53 12.58 -3.21
C MET A 167 -11.71 12.43 -4.15
N GLU A 168 -12.46 13.50 -4.41
CA GLU A 168 -13.55 13.48 -5.37
C GLU A 168 -13.07 13.08 -6.77
N SER A 169 -12.03 13.73 -7.28
CA SER A 169 -11.46 13.40 -8.60
C SER A 169 -10.95 11.95 -8.69
N TYR A 170 -10.38 11.39 -7.61
CA TYR A 170 -9.99 9.98 -7.60
C TYR A 170 -11.20 9.05 -7.68
N PHE A 171 -12.28 9.37 -6.97
CA PHE A 171 -13.49 8.54 -6.98
C PHE A 171 -14.27 8.66 -8.30
N GLU A 172 -14.31 9.84 -8.92
CA GLU A 172 -14.83 10.03 -10.28
C GLU A 172 -14.08 9.12 -11.28
N GLN A 173 -12.75 9.10 -11.24
CA GLN A 173 -11.95 8.20 -12.09
C GLN A 173 -12.21 6.72 -11.78
N MET A 174 -12.33 6.35 -10.50
CA MET A 174 -12.66 4.97 -10.12
C MET A 174 -14.05 4.55 -10.61
N GLU A 175 -15.03 5.45 -10.64
CA GLU A 175 -16.36 5.22 -11.20
C GLU A 175 -16.30 4.98 -12.71
N GLU A 176 -15.58 5.83 -13.45
CA GLU A 176 -15.34 5.62 -14.89
C GLU A 176 -14.70 4.24 -15.16
N LEU A 177 -13.64 3.91 -14.42
CA LEU A 177 -12.94 2.64 -14.53
C LEU A 177 -13.84 1.45 -14.17
N SER A 178 -14.76 1.58 -13.22
CA SER A 178 -15.70 0.50 -12.87
C SER A 178 -16.61 0.09 -14.03
N THR A 179 -16.83 0.98 -15.01
CA THR A 179 -17.63 0.72 -16.20
C THR A 179 -16.79 0.31 -17.42
N SER A 180 -15.48 0.57 -17.40
CA SER A 180 -14.55 0.34 -18.51
C SER A 180 -14.56 -1.12 -19.02
N PRO A 181 -14.63 -1.39 -20.32
CA PRO A 181 -14.60 -2.75 -20.86
C PRO A 181 -13.25 -3.47 -20.67
N ASN A 182 -12.18 -2.73 -20.35
CA ASN A 182 -10.81 -3.25 -20.29
C ASN A 182 -10.47 -3.96 -18.97
N LEU A 183 -11.33 -3.87 -17.95
CA LEU A 183 -11.12 -4.49 -16.65
C LEU A 183 -12.00 -5.73 -16.48
N SER A 184 -11.48 -6.78 -15.84
CA SER A 184 -12.32 -7.93 -15.47
C SER A 184 -13.44 -7.53 -14.51
N ILE A 185 -14.51 -8.32 -14.57
CA ILE A 185 -15.67 -8.21 -13.68
C ILE A 185 -15.23 -8.19 -12.20
N ARG A 186 -14.21 -8.97 -11.82
CA ARG A 186 -13.66 -8.99 -10.46
C ARG A 186 -13.15 -7.62 -10.03
N ILE A 187 -12.33 -6.97 -10.86
CA ILE A 187 -11.76 -5.66 -10.56
C ILE A 187 -12.86 -4.60 -10.48
N LYS A 188 -13.85 -4.64 -11.39
CA LYS A 188 -15.01 -3.76 -11.34
C LYS A 188 -15.77 -3.87 -10.03
N PHE A 189 -16.03 -5.10 -9.56
CA PHE A 189 -16.65 -5.32 -8.26
C PHE A 189 -15.81 -4.78 -7.10
N LEU A 190 -14.47 -4.92 -7.15
CA LEU A 190 -13.60 -4.34 -6.12
C LEU A 190 -13.70 -2.81 -6.07
N LEU A 191 -13.68 -2.15 -7.24
CA LEU A 191 -13.85 -0.70 -7.35
C LEU A 191 -15.22 -0.27 -6.79
N MET A 192 -16.30 -0.91 -7.23
CA MET A 192 -17.66 -0.64 -6.74
C MET A 192 -17.78 -0.83 -5.23
N ASN A 193 -17.17 -1.87 -4.66
CA ASN A 193 -17.18 -2.09 -3.21
C ASN A 193 -16.50 -0.95 -2.44
N VAL A 194 -15.42 -0.37 -2.97
CA VAL A 194 -14.71 0.75 -2.34
C VAL A 194 -15.52 2.05 -2.49
N ILE A 195 -16.15 2.28 -3.64
CA ILE A 195 -17.07 3.41 -3.87
C ILE A 195 -18.25 3.33 -2.90
N ASP A 196 -18.89 2.17 -2.81
CA ASP A 196 -19.98 1.92 -1.86
C ASP A 196 -19.53 2.10 -0.40
N LEU A 197 -18.30 1.70 -0.06
CA LEU A 197 -17.73 1.89 1.27
C LEU A 197 -17.59 3.38 1.61
N ARG A 198 -17.10 4.20 0.68
CA ARG A 198 -17.04 5.67 0.85
C ARG A 198 -18.44 6.26 1.01
N ASN A 199 -19.37 5.89 0.13
CA ASN A 199 -20.76 6.36 0.18
C ASN A 199 -21.46 6.01 1.49
N ASN A 200 -21.05 4.92 2.14
CA ASN A 200 -21.49 4.53 3.47
C ASN A 200 -20.60 5.09 4.60
N ALA A 201 -19.97 6.25 4.41
CA ALA A 201 -19.11 6.92 5.40
C ALA A 201 -17.98 6.04 5.97
N TRP A 202 -17.44 5.14 5.15
CA TRP A 202 -16.40 4.18 5.51
C TRP A 202 -16.82 3.19 6.62
N GLU A 203 -18.11 2.88 6.72
CA GLU A 203 -18.63 1.84 7.60
C GLU A 203 -18.84 0.53 6.84
N PRO A 204 -18.22 -0.59 7.27
CA PRO A 204 -18.43 -1.89 6.65
C PRO A 204 -19.89 -2.35 6.74
N ARG A 205 -20.44 -2.97 5.69
CA ARG A 205 -21.84 -3.45 5.69
C ARG A 205 -22.16 -4.45 6.81
N GLU A 206 -21.17 -5.20 7.29
CA GLU A 206 -21.34 -6.23 8.33
C GLU A 206 -21.53 -5.67 9.75
N SER A 207 -21.10 -4.43 10.03
CA SER A 207 -21.30 -3.81 11.36
C SER A 207 -22.77 -3.55 11.68
N ARG A 208 -23.63 -3.51 10.66
CA ARG A 208 -25.09 -3.32 10.80
C ARG A 208 -25.83 -4.54 11.37
N LYS A 209 -25.25 -5.75 11.29
CA LYS A 209 -25.93 -7.00 11.69
C LYS A 209 -25.85 -7.34 13.19
N ARG A 210 -25.23 -6.50 14.02
CA ARG A 210 -25.09 -6.76 15.48
C ARG A 210 -26.07 -5.98 16.38
N ASN A 211 -27.03 -5.25 15.79
CA ASN A 211 -28.02 -4.47 16.54
C ASN A 211 -29.46 -4.94 16.27
N ILE A 212 -29.70 -6.24 16.40
CA ILE A 212 -31.06 -6.81 16.51
C ILE A 212 -31.03 -7.82 17.66
#